data_AF-A0A8S3JLC8-F1
#
_entry.id   AF-A0A8S3JLC8-F1
#
_cell.length_a   1.000
_cell.length_b   1.000
_cell.length_c   1.000
_cell.angle_alpha   90.00
_cell.angle_beta   90.00
_cell.angle_gamma   90.00
#
_symmetry.space_group_name_H-M   'P 1'
#
loop_
_entity.id
_entity.type
_entity.pdbx_description
1 polymer ?
#
loop_
_entity_poly.entity_id
_entity_poly.type
_entity_poly.pdbx_seq_one_letter_code
_entity_poly.pdbx_strand_id
1 'polypeptide(L)'
;QYKFQLALVTKDERYTSKTDVLVIVYSQNGQPPKISINLETKSVNILNNLIILNASKTTADYGIAKWQWTKSPLCPAIGHFINNSSSSPIAYVTNLIEGQYIFILQVLDDRQQMSEMNITVNVNGVPDAENLIELVFSSKSYLHQQTLDNLLAQIRVFLIDLLPNIHINMVGMLNENILLVKGKDFKTDLIISPKILANHLQDKLKSLRSASNMNIMSIDTYL
;
A
#
# COMPACT_ATOMS: atom_id res chain seq x y z
N GLN A 1 -19.83 12.49 29.38
CA GLN A 1 -19.87 13.72 28.56
C GLN A 1 -21.21 14.37 28.75
N TYR A 2 -21.25 15.69 28.99
CA TYR A 2 -22.47 16.46 29.08
C TYR A 2 -22.46 17.56 28.04
N LYS A 3 -23.57 17.71 27.31
CA LYS A 3 -23.78 18.79 26.34
C LYS A 3 -24.80 19.75 26.94
N PHE A 4 -24.35 20.97 27.21
CA PHE A 4 -25.20 22.05 27.68
C PHE A 4 -25.43 23.03 26.54
N GLN A 5 -26.59 23.67 26.49
CA GLN A 5 -26.86 24.76 25.55
C GLN A 5 -27.01 26.03 26.36
N LEU A 6 -26.13 26.99 26.12
CA LEU A 6 -26.25 28.33 26.68
C LEU A 6 -27.10 29.17 25.72
N ALA A 7 -28.21 29.69 26.23
CA ALA A 7 -29.05 30.64 25.51
C ALA A 7 -28.98 32.00 26.22
N LEU A 8 -28.66 33.05 25.46
CA LEU A 8 -28.75 34.44 25.91
C LEU A 8 -29.96 35.07 25.23
N VAL A 9 -30.81 35.71 26.02
CA VAL A 9 -32.03 36.39 25.54
C VAL A 9 -31.99 37.84 25.98
N THR A 10 -32.35 38.78 25.11
CA THR A 10 -32.45 40.20 25.47
C THR A 10 -33.58 40.43 26.47
N LYS A 11 -33.51 41.49 27.29
CA LYS A 11 -34.51 41.79 28.34
C LYS A 11 -35.93 41.95 27.79
N ASP A 12 -36.05 42.39 26.55
CA ASP A 12 -37.32 42.53 25.81
C ASP A 12 -37.71 41.26 25.04
N GLU A 13 -36.95 40.17 25.22
CA GLU A 13 -37.14 38.84 24.64
C GLU A 13 -37.08 38.77 23.10
N ARG A 14 -36.70 39.87 22.44
CA ARG A 14 -36.71 39.98 20.97
C ARG A 14 -35.55 39.27 20.28
N TYR A 15 -34.43 39.08 20.95
CA TYR A 15 -33.24 38.46 20.37
C TYR A 15 -32.73 37.33 21.25
N THR A 16 -32.45 36.19 20.63
CA THR A 16 -31.85 35.03 21.27
C THR A 16 -30.58 34.61 20.53
N SER A 17 -29.51 34.37 21.26
CA SER A 17 -28.30 33.70 20.76
C SER A 17 -28.09 32.40 21.53
N LYS A 18 -27.69 31.34 20.83
CA LYS A 18 -27.45 30.03 21.43
C LYS A 18 -26.07 29.54 21.07
N THR A 19 -25.39 28.93 22.03
CA THR A 19 -24.15 28.20 21.80
C THR A 19 -24.14 26.91 22.59
N ASP A 20 -23.50 25.88 22.04
CA ASP A 20 -23.33 24.61 22.74
C ASP A 20 -22.03 24.66 23.56
N VAL A 21 -22.14 24.29 24.84
CA VAL A 21 -21.01 24.13 25.76
C VAL A 21 -20.83 22.65 26.02
N LEU A 22 -19.63 22.15 25.74
CA LEU A 22 -19.27 20.77 26.01
C LEU A 22 -18.51 20.67 27.33
N VAL A 23 -19.03 19.88 28.27
CA VAL A 23 -18.37 19.58 29.55
C VAL A 23 -17.97 18.11 29.58
N ILE A 24 -16.68 17.87 29.76
CA ILE A 24 -16.10 16.54 29.92
C ILE A 24 -15.68 16.39 31.37
N VAL A 25 -16.21 15.36 32.04
CA VAL A 25 -15.89 15.02 33.42
C VAL A 25 -15.02 13.78 33.39
N TYR A 26 -13.79 13.91 33.84
CA TYR A 26 -12.88 12.78 34.01
C TYR A 26 -12.99 12.22 35.43
N SER A 27 -12.90 10.89 35.57
CA SER A 27 -12.78 10.29 36.90
C SER A 27 -11.43 10.69 37.52
N GLN A 28 -11.32 10.70 38.85
CA GLN A 28 -10.02 10.98 39.51
C GLN A 28 -8.90 10.03 39.05
N ASN A 29 -9.25 8.80 38.67
CA ASN A 29 -8.31 7.79 38.20
C ASN A 29 -8.10 7.81 36.68
N GLY A 30 -8.91 8.57 35.93
CA GLY A 30 -8.92 8.57 34.47
C GLY A 30 -9.49 7.29 33.85
N GLN A 31 -9.39 7.20 32.52
CA GLN A 31 -9.63 6.00 31.73
C GLN A 31 -8.43 5.73 30.82
N PRO A 32 -8.15 4.47 30.46
CA PRO A 32 -7.07 4.16 29.52
C PRO A 32 -7.38 4.74 28.12
N PRO A 33 -6.36 4.94 27.26
CA PRO A 33 -6.54 5.47 25.92
C PRO A 33 -7.60 4.72 25.10
N LYS A 34 -8.50 5.46 24.46
CA LYS A 34 -9.46 4.89 23.52
C LYS A 34 -8.84 4.84 22.12
N ILE A 35 -8.23 3.72 21.78
CA ILE A 35 -7.54 3.55 20.50
C ILE A 35 -8.53 3.60 19.34
N SER A 36 -8.21 4.41 18.33
CA SER A 36 -8.97 4.51 17.08
C SER A 36 -8.01 4.31 15.91
N ILE A 37 -8.18 3.21 15.17
CA ILE A 37 -7.32 2.84 14.04
C ILE A 37 -8.02 3.04 12.71
N ASN A 38 -7.27 3.55 11.73
CA ASN A 38 -7.65 3.56 10.33
C ASN A 38 -6.52 2.96 9.49
N LEU A 39 -6.87 2.02 8.61
CA LEU A 39 -5.98 1.51 7.59
C LEU A 39 -6.17 2.37 6.33
N GLU A 40 -5.23 3.26 6.04
CA GLU A 40 -5.37 4.15 4.88
C GLU A 40 -5.19 3.41 3.55
N THR A 41 -4.48 2.28 3.58
CA THR A 41 -4.22 1.44 2.42
C THR A 41 -5.38 0.49 2.18
N LYS A 42 -6.24 0.82 1.20
CA LYS A 42 -7.44 0.04 0.84
C LYS A 42 -7.14 -1.37 0.30
N SER A 43 -6.00 -1.56 -0.36
CA SER A 43 -5.56 -2.83 -0.92
C SER A 43 -4.03 -2.90 -0.90
N VAL A 44 -3.48 -3.96 -0.31
CA VAL A 44 -2.03 -4.17 -0.19
C VAL A 44 -1.68 -5.44 -0.94
N ASN A 45 -0.72 -5.34 -1.84
CA ASN A 45 -0.19 -6.49 -2.59
C ASN A 45 1.32 -6.34 -2.74
N ILE A 46 1.98 -7.35 -3.30
CA ILE A 46 3.45 -7.33 -3.40
C ILE A 46 4.00 -6.24 -4.34
N LEU A 47 3.17 -5.66 -5.24
CA LEU A 47 3.55 -4.50 -6.07
C LEU A 47 3.36 -3.16 -5.35
N ASN A 48 2.46 -3.10 -4.37
CA ASN A 48 2.23 -1.96 -3.49
C ASN A 48 2.34 -2.41 -2.03
N ASN A 49 3.58 -2.62 -1.59
CA ASN A 49 3.91 -3.25 -0.32
C ASN A 49 4.12 -2.24 0.82
N LEU A 50 3.51 -1.05 0.75
CA LEU A 50 3.47 -0.07 1.83
C LEU A 50 2.14 -0.18 2.58
N ILE A 51 2.20 -0.42 3.89
CA ILE A 51 1.05 -0.33 4.80
C ILE A 51 1.18 0.95 5.62
N ILE A 52 0.07 1.70 5.73
CA ILE A 52 -0.04 2.89 6.58
C ILE A 52 -1.06 2.60 7.68
N LEU A 53 -0.56 2.46 8.91
CA LEU A 53 -1.34 2.24 10.12
C LEU A 53 -1.54 3.58 10.82
N ASN A 54 -2.74 4.16 10.73
CA ASN A 54 -3.02 5.49 11.27
C ASN A 54 -3.88 5.41 12.55
N ALA A 55 -3.26 5.60 13.70
CA ALA A 55 -3.92 5.66 15.00
C ALA A 55 -4.06 7.09 15.55
N SER A 56 -3.83 8.13 14.74
CA SER A 56 -3.83 9.55 15.14
C SER A 56 -5.14 10.05 15.76
N LYS A 57 -6.26 9.34 15.55
CA LYS A 57 -7.56 9.65 16.16
C LYS A 57 -7.76 9.01 17.54
N THR A 58 -6.77 8.31 18.07
CA THR A 58 -6.79 7.80 19.45
C THR A 58 -6.85 8.96 20.44
N THR A 59 -7.66 8.82 21.47
CA THR A 59 -7.89 9.86 22.46
C THR A 59 -7.61 9.33 23.86
N ALA A 60 -7.11 10.19 24.74
CA ALA A 60 -6.96 9.93 26.17
C ALA A 60 -7.36 11.17 26.97
N ASP A 61 -7.90 10.94 28.17
CA ASP A 61 -8.42 11.98 29.06
C ASP A 61 -7.35 13.01 29.48
N TYR A 62 -6.13 12.53 29.69
CA TYR A 62 -4.99 13.31 30.21
C TYR A 62 -3.85 13.48 29.22
N GLY A 63 -4.03 13.10 27.95
CA GLY A 63 -2.96 13.10 26.95
C GLY A 63 -2.32 11.72 26.74
N ILE A 64 -1.62 11.57 25.62
CA ILE A 64 -0.94 10.32 25.24
C ILE A 64 0.56 10.50 25.43
N ALA A 65 1.16 9.66 26.28
CA ALA A 65 2.58 9.68 26.60
C ALA A 65 3.41 8.90 25.59
N LYS A 66 2.93 7.72 25.16
CA LYS A 66 3.73 6.79 24.35
C LYS A 66 2.89 5.99 23.36
N TRP A 67 3.47 5.76 22.19
CA TRP A 67 3.00 4.83 21.18
C TRP A 67 4.05 3.73 21.00
N GLN A 68 3.59 2.51 20.78
CA GLN A 68 4.47 1.40 20.47
C GLN A 68 3.77 0.40 19.54
N TRP A 69 4.27 0.33 18.32
CA TRP A 69 3.89 -0.66 17.34
C TRP A 69 4.86 -1.84 17.39
N THR A 70 4.31 -3.05 17.39
CA THR A 70 5.05 -4.28 17.19
C THR A 70 4.38 -5.14 16.14
N LYS A 71 5.13 -6.08 15.57
CA LYS A 71 4.61 -7.11 14.67
C LYS A 71 4.54 -8.40 15.48
N SER A 72 3.43 -9.13 15.36
CA SER A 72 3.28 -10.42 16.01
C SER A 72 4.35 -11.41 15.52
N PRO A 73 4.98 -12.20 16.40
CA PRO A 73 5.98 -13.20 16.01
C PRO A 73 5.41 -14.33 15.14
N LEU A 74 4.08 -14.45 15.03
CA LEU A 74 3.39 -15.41 14.17
C LEU A 74 3.37 -15.00 12.69
N CYS A 75 3.76 -13.75 12.38
CA CYS A 75 3.77 -13.22 11.03
C CYS A 75 5.05 -13.65 10.28
N PRO A 76 5.09 -13.53 8.93
CA PRO A 76 6.34 -13.63 8.19
C PRO A 76 7.45 -12.77 8.80
N ALA A 77 8.70 -13.24 8.77
CA ALA A 77 9.84 -12.55 9.38
C ALA A 77 10.09 -11.16 8.74
N ILE A 78 9.75 -11.01 7.46
CA ILE A 78 9.84 -9.78 6.68
C ILE A 78 8.74 -8.77 7.05
N GLY A 79 8.86 -7.51 6.63
CA GLY A 79 7.98 -6.43 7.05
C GLY A 79 8.60 -5.60 8.17
N HIS A 80 9.03 -4.39 7.84
CA HIS A 80 9.77 -3.51 8.75
C HIS A 80 9.10 -2.14 8.89
N PHE A 81 9.09 -1.61 10.10
CA PHE A 81 8.74 -0.21 10.35
C PHE A 81 9.85 0.69 9.83
N ILE A 82 9.48 1.72 9.07
CA ILE A 82 10.43 2.72 8.54
C ILE A 82 10.30 4.04 9.28
N ASN A 83 11.30 4.92 9.13
CA ASN A 83 11.31 6.28 9.68
C ASN A 83 11.08 6.36 11.20
N ASN A 84 11.48 5.35 11.97
CA ASN A 84 11.22 5.24 13.40
C ASN A 84 9.72 5.39 13.77
N SER A 85 8.84 5.06 12.83
CA SER A 85 7.39 5.27 12.96
C SER A 85 6.72 4.29 13.93
N SER A 86 7.44 3.27 14.40
CA SER A 86 6.95 2.34 15.42
C SER A 86 6.65 2.99 16.77
N SER A 87 7.16 4.21 17.03
CA SER A 87 6.86 4.98 18.24
C SER A 87 6.02 6.23 17.97
N SER A 88 5.28 6.24 16.85
CA SER A 88 4.46 7.37 16.40
C SER A 88 2.98 7.01 16.29
N PRO A 89 2.06 8.01 16.28
CA PRO A 89 0.64 7.78 16.03
C PRO A 89 0.33 7.19 14.65
N ILE A 90 1.24 7.38 13.68
CA ILE A 90 1.16 6.81 12.34
C ILE A 90 2.41 5.95 12.13
N ALA A 91 2.21 4.69 11.74
CA ALA A 91 3.28 3.75 11.41
C ALA A 91 3.27 3.38 9.92
N TYR A 92 4.46 3.28 9.35
CA TYR A 92 4.70 2.90 7.97
C TYR A 92 5.44 1.57 7.95
N VAL A 93 4.87 0.56 7.29
CA VAL A 93 5.47 -0.77 7.17
C VAL A 93 5.72 -1.08 5.70
N THR A 94 6.94 -1.51 5.37
CA THR A 94 7.32 -1.90 4.00
C THR A 94 8.05 -3.25 3.97
N ASN A 95 8.48 -3.68 2.79
CA ASN A 95 9.17 -4.95 2.54
C ASN A 95 8.28 -6.14 2.91
N LEU A 96 7.05 -6.16 2.39
CA LEU A 96 6.06 -7.20 2.68
C LEU A 96 6.01 -8.20 1.53
N ILE A 97 5.89 -9.47 1.89
CA ILE A 97 5.50 -10.55 0.97
C ILE A 97 4.04 -10.94 1.19
N GLU A 98 3.49 -11.72 0.26
CA GLU A 98 2.16 -12.31 0.38
C GLU A 98 2.00 -13.06 1.71
N GLY A 99 0.88 -12.81 2.38
CA GLY A 99 0.58 -13.42 3.67
C GLY A 99 -0.24 -12.52 4.58
N GLN A 100 -0.53 -13.04 5.77
CA GLN A 100 -1.26 -12.32 6.81
C GLN A 100 -0.29 -11.73 7.84
N TYR A 101 -0.52 -10.46 8.17
CA TYR A 101 0.24 -9.70 9.16
C TYR A 101 -0.69 -9.26 10.28
N ILE A 102 -0.20 -9.36 11.52
CA ILE A 102 -0.86 -8.89 12.73
C ILE A 102 0.07 -7.88 13.38
N PHE A 103 -0.33 -6.62 13.36
CA PHE A 103 0.35 -5.53 14.05
C PHE A 103 -0.33 -5.27 15.39
N ILE A 104 0.46 -5.01 16.42
CA ILE A 104 -0.02 -4.77 17.78
C ILE A 104 0.35 -3.32 18.11
N LEU A 105 -0.65 -2.51 18.46
CA LEU A 105 -0.46 -1.16 18.95
C LEU A 105 -0.69 -1.13 20.46
N GLN A 106 0.32 -0.67 21.20
CA GLN A 106 0.21 -0.31 22.61
C GLN A 106 0.29 1.22 22.75
N VAL A 107 -0.66 1.80 23.48
CA VAL A 107 -0.72 3.23 23.77
C VAL A 107 -0.75 3.43 25.27
N LEU A 108 0.14 4.27 25.81
CA LEU A 108 0.12 4.72 27.20
C LEU A 108 -0.30 6.18 27.29
N ASP A 109 -1.17 6.49 28.25
CA ASP A 109 -1.46 7.86 28.65
C ASP A 109 -0.43 8.41 29.66
N ASP A 110 -0.55 9.70 29.99
CA ASP A 110 0.28 10.37 30.99
C ASP A 110 0.05 9.86 32.43
N ARG A 111 -1.01 9.07 32.66
CA ARG A 111 -1.31 8.38 33.93
C ARG A 111 -0.77 6.94 33.94
N GLN A 112 0.02 6.53 32.95
CA GLN A 112 0.57 5.18 32.80
C GLN A 112 -0.50 4.09 32.61
N GLN A 113 -1.72 4.45 32.22
CA GLN A 113 -2.74 3.50 31.81
C GLN A 113 -2.48 3.09 30.36
N MET A 114 -2.60 1.79 30.10
CA MET A 114 -2.27 1.20 28.79
C MET A 114 -3.53 0.64 28.11
N SER A 115 -3.61 0.87 26.80
CA SER A 115 -4.51 0.15 25.91
C SER A 115 -3.71 -0.58 24.84
N GLU A 116 -4.24 -1.71 24.38
CA GLU A 116 -3.67 -2.51 23.30
C GLU A 116 -4.72 -2.79 22.22
N MET A 117 -4.32 -2.81 20.95
CA MET A 117 -5.16 -3.25 19.84
C MET A 117 -4.36 -4.04 18.79
N ASN A 118 -4.96 -5.11 18.29
CA ASN A 118 -4.43 -5.92 17.19
C ASN A 118 -5.06 -5.50 15.85
N ILE A 119 -4.24 -5.36 14.81
CA ILE A 119 -4.61 -4.98 13.46
C ILE A 119 -4.17 -6.08 12.51
N THR A 120 -5.13 -6.76 11.88
CA THR A 120 -4.85 -7.77 10.86
C THR A 120 -4.87 -7.14 9.48
N VAL A 121 -3.81 -7.37 8.70
CA VAL A 121 -3.70 -6.95 7.30
C VAL A 121 -3.32 -8.14 6.44
N ASN A 122 -4.04 -8.36 5.35
CA ASN A 122 -3.70 -9.36 4.36
C ASN A 122 -2.96 -8.69 3.20
N VAL A 123 -1.77 -9.20 2.89
CA VAL A 123 -0.99 -8.80 1.72
C VAL A 123 -1.22 -9.86 0.67
N ASN A 124 -1.79 -9.46 -0.47
CA ASN A 124 -2.09 -10.38 -1.56
C ASN A 124 -0.89 -10.50 -2.52
N GLY A 125 -0.84 -11.60 -3.29
CA GLY A 125 0.04 -11.72 -4.44
C GLY A 125 -0.26 -10.70 -5.55
N VAL A 126 0.40 -10.86 -6.70
CA VAL A 126 0.15 -9.99 -7.86
C VAL A 126 -1.27 -10.23 -8.40
N PRO A 127 -2.08 -9.19 -8.64
CA PRO A 127 -3.37 -9.35 -9.31
C PRO A 127 -3.20 -9.93 -10.71
N ASP A 128 -4.08 -10.87 -11.10
CA ASP A 128 -4.09 -11.54 -12.40
C ASP A 128 -2.75 -12.22 -12.76
N ALA A 129 -2.01 -12.71 -11.76
CA ALA A 129 -0.67 -13.26 -11.88
C ALA A 129 -0.52 -14.31 -13.00
N GLU A 130 -1.55 -15.12 -13.22
CA GLU A 130 -1.61 -16.17 -14.24
C GLU A 130 -1.59 -15.64 -15.68
N ASN A 131 -1.81 -14.34 -15.86
CA ASN A 131 -1.82 -13.66 -17.16
C ASN A 131 -0.54 -12.84 -17.41
N LEU A 132 0.46 -12.96 -16.53
CA LEU A 132 1.64 -12.09 -16.54
C LEU A 132 2.86 -12.78 -17.13
N ILE A 133 3.69 -11.95 -17.75
CA ILE A 133 5.04 -12.27 -18.18
C ILE A 133 5.98 -11.49 -17.27
N GLU A 134 7.00 -12.16 -16.77
CA GLU A 134 8.10 -11.51 -16.09
C GLU A 134 9.25 -11.25 -17.06
N LEU A 135 9.82 -10.05 -16.98
CA LEU A 135 11.05 -9.68 -17.65
C LEU A 135 12.09 -9.35 -16.61
N VAL A 136 13.13 -10.18 -16.54
CA VAL A 136 14.27 -9.97 -15.65
C VAL A 136 15.35 -9.27 -16.45
N PHE A 137 15.87 -8.16 -15.93
CA PHE A 137 16.97 -7.43 -16.56
C PHE A 137 18.01 -7.00 -15.53
N SER A 138 19.23 -6.81 -15.99
CA SER A 138 20.29 -6.23 -15.16
C SER A 138 20.28 -4.71 -15.36
N SER A 139 19.83 -3.96 -14.37
CA SER A 139 20.01 -2.51 -14.30
C SER A 139 21.10 -2.16 -13.29
N LYS A 140 21.88 -1.11 -13.58
CA LYS A 140 22.86 -0.53 -12.64
C LYS A 140 22.30 0.69 -11.89
N SER A 141 21.07 1.08 -12.18
CA SER A 141 20.44 2.29 -11.68
C SER A 141 18.92 2.17 -11.67
N TYR A 142 18.26 3.07 -10.93
CA TYR A 142 16.81 3.22 -11.01
C TYR A 142 16.35 3.42 -12.46
N LEU A 143 15.34 2.66 -12.88
CA LEU A 143 14.73 2.84 -14.19
C LEU A 143 13.80 4.06 -14.18
N HIS A 144 14.06 4.99 -15.08
CA HIS A 144 13.15 6.10 -15.35
C HIS A 144 11.95 5.64 -16.19
N GLN A 145 10.82 6.33 -16.03
CA GLN A 145 9.58 6.03 -16.76
C GLN A 145 9.79 5.96 -18.28
N GLN A 146 10.56 6.89 -18.85
CA GLN A 146 10.87 6.90 -20.29
C GLN A 146 11.58 5.62 -20.76
N THR A 147 12.49 5.07 -19.94
CA THR A 147 13.21 3.83 -20.27
C THR A 147 12.25 2.66 -20.31
N LEU A 148 11.32 2.60 -19.35
CA LEU A 148 10.28 1.59 -19.31
C LEU A 148 9.32 1.71 -20.50
N ASP A 149 8.88 2.93 -20.82
CA ASP A 149 8.00 3.18 -21.97
C ASP A 149 8.67 2.78 -23.29
N ASN A 150 9.97 3.09 -23.45
CA ASN A 150 10.77 2.68 -24.60
C ASN A 150 10.88 1.15 -24.68
N LEU A 151 11.15 0.48 -23.56
CA LEU A 151 11.19 -0.99 -23.52
C LEU A 151 9.84 -1.58 -23.94
N LEU A 152 8.73 -1.09 -23.38
CA LEU A 152 7.39 -1.56 -23.71
C LEU A 152 7.07 -1.35 -25.19
N ALA A 153 7.46 -0.20 -25.76
CA ALA A 153 7.29 0.08 -27.19
C ALA A 153 8.06 -0.92 -28.06
N GLN A 154 9.30 -1.25 -27.68
CA GLN A 154 10.09 -2.23 -28.42
C GLN A 154 9.55 -3.65 -28.30
N ILE A 155 9.15 -4.08 -27.09
CA ILE A 155 8.49 -5.37 -26.89
C ILE A 155 7.26 -5.48 -27.79
N ARG A 156 6.44 -4.42 -27.88
CA ARG A 156 5.29 -4.39 -28.78
C ARG A 156 5.72 -4.59 -30.24
N VAL A 157 6.76 -3.90 -30.71
CA VAL A 157 7.27 -4.07 -32.09
C VAL A 157 7.63 -5.53 -32.38
N PHE A 158 8.27 -6.21 -31.43
CA PHE A 158 8.64 -7.62 -31.57
C PHE A 158 7.47 -8.61 -31.46
N LEU A 159 6.28 -8.16 -31.08
CA LEU A 159 5.06 -8.98 -30.98
C LEU A 159 4.07 -8.73 -32.14
N ILE A 160 4.27 -7.69 -32.96
CA ILE A 160 3.33 -7.32 -34.03
C ILE A 160 3.17 -8.45 -35.07
N ASP A 161 4.24 -9.20 -35.35
CA ASP A 161 4.20 -10.33 -36.28
C ASP A 161 3.40 -11.52 -35.75
N LEU A 162 3.30 -11.66 -34.43
CA LEU A 162 2.44 -12.64 -33.77
C LEU A 162 0.98 -12.17 -33.72
N LEU A 163 0.76 -10.93 -33.26
CA LEU A 163 -0.56 -10.34 -33.04
C LEU A 163 -0.53 -8.85 -33.43
N PRO A 164 -1.05 -8.45 -34.60
CA PRO A 164 -0.92 -7.09 -35.10
C PRO A 164 -1.54 -6.00 -34.20
N ASN A 165 -2.56 -6.33 -33.40
CA ASN A 165 -3.24 -5.39 -32.49
C ASN A 165 -2.84 -5.59 -31.03
N ILE A 166 -1.68 -6.22 -30.76
CA ILE A 166 -1.21 -6.45 -29.39
C ILE A 166 -0.94 -5.13 -28.66
N HIS A 167 -1.46 -5.03 -27.45
CA HIS A 167 -1.13 -3.98 -26.50
C HIS A 167 -0.48 -4.62 -25.27
N ILE A 168 0.76 -4.25 -24.98
CA ILE A 168 1.48 -4.69 -23.77
C ILE A 168 1.42 -3.58 -22.72
N ASN A 169 0.86 -3.90 -21.57
CA ASN A 169 0.75 -2.99 -20.44
C ASN A 169 1.66 -3.45 -19.30
N MET A 170 2.34 -2.50 -18.67
CA MET A 170 2.99 -2.74 -17.39
C MET A 170 1.93 -2.96 -16.31
N VAL A 171 2.13 -4.00 -15.49
CA VAL A 171 1.37 -4.23 -14.27
C VAL A 171 2.10 -3.66 -13.06
N GLY A 172 3.42 -3.82 -13.02
CA GLY A 172 4.27 -3.21 -12.01
C GLY A 172 5.65 -3.82 -11.98
N MET A 173 6.40 -3.45 -10.94
CA MET A 173 7.76 -3.91 -10.68
C MET A 173 7.76 -4.67 -9.35
N LEU A 174 8.30 -5.90 -9.31
CA LEU A 174 8.47 -6.63 -8.04
C LEU A 174 9.69 -6.14 -7.26
N ASN A 175 10.71 -5.72 -7.98
CA ASN A 175 11.91 -5.07 -7.49
C ASN A 175 12.47 -4.18 -8.61
N GLU A 176 13.68 -3.64 -8.46
CA GLU A 176 14.32 -2.78 -9.46
C GLU A 176 14.64 -3.46 -10.82
N ASN A 177 14.55 -4.79 -10.89
CA ASN A 177 15.07 -5.60 -12.01
C ASN A 177 14.03 -6.57 -12.62
N ILE A 178 12.83 -6.66 -12.06
CA ILE A 178 11.77 -7.57 -12.52
C ILE A 178 10.52 -6.76 -12.87
N LEU A 179 10.25 -6.68 -14.17
CA LEU A 179 9.08 -6.03 -14.74
C LEU A 179 8.00 -7.06 -15.04
N LEU A 180 6.79 -6.82 -14.53
CA LEU A 180 5.62 -7.62 -14.88
C LEU A 180 4.78 -6.90 -15.93
N VAL A 181 4.48 -7.61 -17.02
CA VAL A 181 3.64 -7.11 -18.11
C VAL A 181 2.51 -8.07 -18.43
N LYS A 182 1.46 -7.52 -19.03
CA LYS A 182 0.35 -8.29 -19.60
C LYS A 182 0.03 -7.83 -21.02
N GLY A 183 -0.29 -8.79 -21.88
CA GLY A 183 -0.68 -8.54 -23.25
C GLY A 183 -2.19 -8.70 -23.46
N LYS A 184 -2.78 -7.79 -24.22
CA LYS A 184 -4.18 -7.90 -24.66
C LYS A 184 -4.33 -7.49 -26.12
N ASP A 185 -5.31 -8.08 -26.81
CA ASP A 185 -5.70 -7.58 -28.13
C ASP A 185 -6.48 -6.27 -27.95
N PHE A 186 -6.01 -5.20 -28.59
CA PHE A 186 -6.57 -3.86 -28.42
C PHE A 186 -8.02 -3.73 -28.94
N LYS A 187 -8.44 -4.56 -29.90
CA LYS A 187 -9.77 -4.46 -30.51
C LYS A 187 -10.83 -5.18 -29.69
N THR A 188 -10.46 -6.33 -29.13
CA THR A 188 -11.38 -7.24 -28.44
C THR A 188 -11.26 -7.16 -26.91
N ASP A 189 -10.22 -6.52 -26.39
CA ASP A 189 -9.85 -6.49 -24.97
C ASP A 189 -9.50 -7.88 -24.39
N LEU A 190 -9.36 -8.90 -25.25
CA LEU A 190 -9.00 -10.24 -24.85
C LEU A 190 -7.56 -10.30 -24.33
N ILE A 191 -7.39 -10.84 -23.13
CA ILE A 191 -6.09 -11.16 -22.57
C ILE A 191 -5.44 -12.25 -23.44
N ILE A 192 -4.20 -12.01 -23.83
CA ILE A 192 -3.41 -12.96 -24.61
C ILE A 192 -2.63 -13.84 -23.65
N SER A 193 -2.61 -15.15 -23.94
CA SER A 193 -1.89 -16.12 -23.13
C SER A 193 -0.43 -15.69 -22.92
N PRO A 194 0.03 -15.56 -21.66
CA PRO A 194 1.41 -15.14 -21.38
C PRO A 194 2.42 -16.15 -21.91
N LYS A 195 2.06 -17.44 -21.97
CA LYS A 195 2.92 -18.49 -22.54
C LYS A 195 3.21 -18.27 -24.02
N ILE A 196 2.22 -17.86 -24.81
CA ILE A 196 2.41 -17.60 -26.25
C ILE A 196 3.35 -16.40 -26.43
N LEU A 197 3.10 -15.33 -25.67
CA LEU A 197 3.90 -14.11 -25.73
C LEU A 197 5.34 -14.33 -25.24
N ALA A 198 5.52 -15.03 -24.11
CA ALA A 198 6.83 -15.33 -23.55
C ALA A 198 7.67 -16.16 -24.52
N ASN A 199 7.12 -17.25 -25.08
CA ASN A 199 7.82 -18.08 -26.05
C ASN A 199 8.27 -17.26 -27.28
N HIS A 200 7.38 -16.41 -27.83
CA HIS A 200 7.73 -15.58 -28.99
C HIS A 200 8.80 -14.53 -28.67
N LEU A 201 8.75 -13.94 -27.47
CA LEU A 201 9.77 -12.99 -27.03
C LEU A 201 11.11 -13.66 -26.71
N GLN A 202 11.11 -14.89 -26.21
CA GLN A 202 12.32 -15.70 -25.99
C GLN A 202 13.04 -15.97 -27.32
N ASP A 203 12.31 -16.34 -28.38
CA ASP A 203 12.87 -16.54 -29.72
C ASP A 203 13.51 -15.26 -30.29
N LYS A 204 12.99 -14.10 -29.90
CA LYS A 204 13.48 -12.79 -30.31
C LYS A 204 14.40 -12.12 -29.30
N LEU A 205 14.76 -12.79 -28.20
CA LEU A 205 15.46 -12.20 -27.06
C LEU A 205 16.79 -11.56 -27.45
N LYS A 206 17.55 -12.20 -28.35
CA LYS A 206 18.84 -11.67 -28.84
C LYS A 206 18.67 -10.33 -29.57
N SER A 207 17.64 -10.22 -30.41
CA SER A 207 17.32 -9.00 -31.14
C SER A 207 16.79 -7.91 -30.19
N LEU A 208 15.95 -8.29 -29.23
CA LEU A 208 15.40 -7.39 -28.22
C LEU A 208 16.48 -6.81 -27.29
N ARG A 209 17.46 -7.62 -26.86
CA ARG A 209 18.64 -7.14 -26.10
C ARG A 209 19.43 -6.09 -26.86
N SER A 210 19.58 -6.29 -28.18
CA SER A 210 20.31 -5.38 -29.04
C SER A 210 19.59 -4.05 -29.26
N ALA A 211 18.25 -4.07 -29.26
CA ALA A 211 17.42 -2.88 -29.50
C ALA A 211 17.15 -2.05 -28.23
N SER A 212 17.01 -2.70 -27.07
CA SER A 212 16.48 -2.06 -25.85
C SER A 212 17.47 -1.26 -25.04
N ASN A 213 18.77 -1.37 -25.36
CA ASN A 213 19.85 -0.87 -24.51
C ASN A 213 19.72 -1.37 -23.05
N MET A 214 18.91 -2.41 -22.83
CA MET A 214 18.67 -3.05 -21.54
C MET A 214 19.17 -4.48 -21.63
N ASN A 215 19.89 -4.91 -20.61
CA ASN A 215 20.37 -6.27 -20.54
C ASN A 215 19.26 -7.18 -20.00
N ILE A 216 18.30 -7.54 -20.85
CA ILE A 216 17.21 -8.45 -20.50
C ILE A 216 17.76 -9.86 -20.32
N MET A 217 17.81 -10.34 -19.09
CA MET A 217 18.37 -11.63 -18.71
C MET A 217 17.45 -12.78 -19.10
N SER A 218 16.16 -12.68 -18.79
CA SER A 218 15.15 -13.69 -19.11
C SER A 218 13.77 -13.07 -19.34
N ILE A 219 12.92 -13.84 -20.00
CA ILE A 219 11.51 -13.52 -20.23
C ILE A 219 10.75 -14.83 -20.05
N ASP A 220 9.88 -14.91 -19.07
CA ASP A 220 9.18 -16.14 -18.70
C ASP A 220 7.73 -15.84 -18.29
N THR A 221 6.88 -16.86 -18.19
CA THR A 221 5.58 -16.67 -17.51
C THR A 221 5.83 -16.45 -16.03
N TYR A 222 5.04 -15.58 -15.41
CA TYR A 222 5.22 -15.26 -13.99
C TYR A 222 4.80 -16.42 -13.06
N LEU A 223 3.74 -17.14 -13.43
CA LEU A 223 3.27 -18.37 -12.78
C LEU A 223 3.44 -19.60 -13.68
#